data_AF-A0A7S2P0A0-F1
#
_entry.id   AF-A0A7S2P0A0-F1
#
_cell.length_a   1.000
_cell.length_b   1.000
_cell.length_c   1.000
_cell.angle_alpha   90.00
_cell.angle_beta   90.00
_cell.angle_gamma   90.00
#
_symmetry.space_group_name_H-M   'P 1'
#
loop_
_entity.id
_entity.type
_entity.pdbx_description
1 polymer ?
#
loop_
_entity_poly.entity_id
_entity_poly.type
_entity_poly.pdbx_seq_one_letter_code
_entity_poly.pdbx_strand_id
1 'polypeptide(L)'
;MTEESKPPPPKKKKEPLIIPPEINTAQLLLQGVSAGVLGASLLDLKSRNQKIKFQSTFLKEKPRKTGKFALSYGKRFGDFAAIELKDADAIFSEVSKAIQSIIDQKAPIFQFELGINEARELYGKDVVDKMVTNATAEKVFVVWIPDLFFDITDKQVGLLENTGKIEKVELEFNKNIASALTSGAKSKKCELSFKFEVFGEFSDSGQFGLSQKSSDLPKGGDLCNLFENQVRLGALKNEEIEEEGPKPTTENEEKSDEMVVNAFEVKGIIDYDKLVDKFGSKLIEEDLLQRFAALVEKRGGKDAEGLHRFLRRGIFFSHRDLDVIVGLLEKGKKVFLYTGRGPSSSAMHLGHLIPFQFTAYLQRALDLPCVIQMTDDEKFLFKGVYKPPTSGTSTGDNLSYFQNLTVENARDIIACGFVKEKTFLFSDMEYVGRMYPNIVKIWRSVTTSTVTGIFGFTGSDNIGKVAFPAIQAAPSFASSFPTVLGTVQNEENLFAGCLIPCAIDQVFLLSLNCW
;
A
#
# COMPACT_ATOMS: atom_id res chain seq x y z
N MET A 1 20.43 -78.66 7.20
CA MET A 1 20.71 -77.77 6.05
C MET A 1 19.62 -76.72 6.02
N THR A 2 19.86 -75.57 6.62
CA THR A 2 19.00 -74.39 6.51
C THR A 2 19.54 -73.56 5.36
N GLU A 3 18.76 -73.42 4.28
CA GLU A 3 19.10 -72.54 3.16
C GLU A 3 18.98 -71.07 3.61
N GLU A 4 20.09 -70.36 3.53
CA GLU A 4 20.17 -68.92 3.74
C GLU A 4 19.43 -68.17 2.62
N SER A 5 18.37 -67.45 2.97
CA SER A 5 17.71 -66.51 2.07
C SER A 5 18.62 -65.30 1.83
N LYS A 6 19.08 -65.10 0.59
CA LYS A 6 19.83 -63.90 0.18
C LYS A 6 19.02 -62.62 0.45
N PRO A 7 19.63 -61.55 0.98
CA PRO A 7 18.95 -60.26 1.15
C PRO A 7 18.64 -59.61 -0.21
N PRO A 8 17.56 -58.82 -0.31
CA PRO A 8 17.15 -58.18 -1.55
C PRO A 8 18.20 -57.18 -2.03
N PRO A 9 18.32 -56.96 -3.36
CA PRO A 9 19.33 -56.05 -3.89
C PRO A 9 19.05 -54.61 -3.43
N PRO A 10 20.11 -53.81 -3.18
CA PRO A 10 19.96 -52.44 -2.75
C PRO A 10 19.23 -51.63 -3.82
N LYS A 11 18.17 -50.92 -3.42
CA LYS A 11 17.45 -49.98 -4.30
C LYS A 11 18.47 -48.97 -4.85
N LYS A 12 18.68 -48.97 -6.17
CA LYS A 12 19.46 -47.94 -6.87
C LYS A 12 18.92 -46.57 -6.46
N LYS A 13 19.74 -45.76 -5.77
CA LYS A 13 19.44 -44.33 -5.56
C LYS A 13 19.32 -43.71 -6.96
N LYS A 14 18.12 -43.29 -7.34
CA LYS A 14 17.93 -42.48 -8.56
C LYS A 14 18.79 -41.23 -8.41
N GLU A 15 19.67 -40.97 -9.37
CA GLU A 15 20.41 -39.71 -9.44
C GLU A 15 19.43 -38.53 -9.41
N PRO A 16 19.76 -37.42 -8.72
CA PRO A 16 18.90 -36.25 -8.68
C PRO A 16 18.72 -35.71 -10.09
N LEU A 17 17.46 -35.58 -10.51
CA LEU A 17 17.12 -35.05 -11.82
C LEU A 17 17.47 -33.56 -11.86
N ILE A 18 18.44 -33.17 -12.68
CA ILE A 18 18.81 -31.76 -12.89
C ILE A 18 17.72 -31.11 -13.75
N ILE A 19 17.06 -30.08 -13.21
CA ILE A 19 15.98 -29.35 -13.90
C ILE A 19 16.59 -28.19 -14.69
N PRO A 20 16.26 -28.04 -15.99
CA PRO A 20 16.75 -26.92 -16.81
C PRO A 20 16.37 -25.54 -16.23
N PRO A 21 17.23 -24.51 -16.36
CA PRO A 21 16.96 -23.17 -15.83
C PRO A 21 15.68 -22.53 -16.34
N GLU A 22 15.27 -22.84 -17.57
CA GLU A 22 14.06 -22.29 -18.18
C GLU A 22 12.81 -22.87 -17.52
N ILE A 23 12.88 -24.16 -17.13
CA ILE A 23 11.81 -24.82 -16.40
C ILE A 23 11.71 -24.27 -14.97
N ASN A 24 12.83 -24.04 -14.30
CA ASN A 24 12.82 -23.42 -12.97
C ASN A 24 12.28 -21.98 -13.04
N THR A 25 12.71 -21.21 -14.04
CA THR A 25 12.24 -19.83 -14.25
C THR A 25 10.73 -19.79 -14.52
N ALA A 26 10.23 -20.62 -15.44
CA ALA A 26 8.79 -20.72 -15.70
C ALA A 26 8.00 -21.14 -14.46
N GLN A 27 8.55 -21.99 -13.59
CA GLN A 27 7.92 -22.37 -12.33
C GLN A 27 7.82 -21.20 -11.33
N LEU A 28 8.85 -20.37 -11.21
CA LEU A 28 8.80 -19.19 -10.35
C LEU A 28 7.77 -18.18 -10.84
N LEU A 29 7.67 -17.97 -12.16
CA LEU A 29 6.65 -17.12 -12.76
C LEU A 29 5.24 -17.66 -12.48
N LEU A 30 5.03 -18.96 -12.71
CA LEU A 30 3.77 -19.63 -12.40
C LEU A 30 3.39 -19.47 -10.92
N GLN A 31 4.37 -19.55 -10.02
CA GLN A 31 4.14 -19.41 -8.59
C GLN A 31 3.74 -17.99 -8.20
N GLY A 32 4.48 -16.97 -8.64
CA GLY A 32 4.17 -15.56 -8.37
C GLY A 32 2.83 -15.13 -8.97
N VAL A 33 2.60 -15.45 -10.25
CA VAL A 33 1.35 -15.12 -10.95
C VAL A 33 0.15 -15.83 -10.34
N SER A 34 0.27 -17.14 -10.04
CA SER A 34 -0.85 -17.87 -9.44
C SER A 34 -1.19 -17.31 -8.06
N ALA A 35 -0.20 -16.94 -7.24
CA ALA A 35 -0.45 -16.29 -5.96
C ALA A 35 -1.17 -14.94 -6.11
N GLY A 36 -0.76 -14.13 -7.08
CA GLY A 36 -1.39 -12.84 -7.40
C GLY A 36 -2.82 -12.98 -7.93
N VAL A 37 -3.06 -13.86 -8.90
CA VAL A 37 -4.40 -14.14 -9.46
C VAL A 37 -5.37 -14.62 -8.39
N LEU A 38 -4.88 -15.41 -7.43
CA LEU A 38 -5.71 -16.00 -6.37
C LEU A 38 -5.85 -15.09 -5.14
N GLY A 39 -5.16 -13.94 -5.11
CA GLY A 39 -5.16 -13.03 -3.96
C GLY A 39 -4.61 -13.68 -2.69
N ALA A 40 -3.54 -14.47 -2.81
CA ALA A 40 -2.91 -15.19 -1.72
C ALA A 40 -1.51 -14.63 -1.42
N SER A 41 -1.19 -14.42 -0.13
CA SER A 41 0.17 -14.02 0.27
C SER A 41 1.16 -15.18 0.09
N LEU A 42 2.34 -14.90 -0.48
CA LEU A 42 3.41 -15.89 -0.66
C LEU A 42 3.92 -16.47 0.67
N LEU A 43 3.83 -15.72 1.77
CA LEU A 43 4.17 -16.15 3.13
C LEU A 43 3.13 -17.13 3.70
N ASP A 44 1.84 -16.85 3.49
CA ASP A 44 0.74 -17.69 3.97
C ASP A 44 0.70 -19.04 3.25
N LEU A 45 1.11 -19.07 1.97
CA LEU A 45 1.30 -20.31 1.22
C LEU A 45 2.39 -21.22 1.80
N LYS A 46 3.33 -20.67 2.58
CA LYS A 46 4.50 -21.41 3.11
C LYS A 46 4.43 -21.71 4.62
N SER A 47 3.71 -20.92 5.42
CA SER A 47 3.84 -20.90 6.89
C SER A 47 3.07 -21.98 7.68
N ARG A 48 2.05 -22.65 7.13
CA ARG A 48 1.07 -23.41 7.94
C ARG A 48 1.23 -24.93 8.04
N ASN A 49 2.42 -25.52 7.86
CA ASN A 49 2.65 -26.99 7.98
C ASN A 49 1.72 -27.91 7.15
N GLN A 50 0.82 -27.35 6.35
CA GLN A 50 0.09 -28.02 5.29
C GLN A 50 0.98 -27.92 4.07
N LYS A 51 1.58 -29.05 3.70
CA LYS A 51 2.45 -29.13 2.53
C LYS A 51 1.65 -28.72 1.29
N ILE A 52 1.76 -27.47 0.85
CA ILE A 52 1.65 -27.19 -0.57
C ILE A 52 2.89 -27.84 -1.17
N LYS A 53 2.73 -29.10 -1.58
CA LYS A 53 3.77 -29.83 -2.30
C LYS A 53 3.85 -29.23 -3.69
N PHE A 54 4.65 -28.19 -3.86
CA PHE A 54 5.13 -27.74 -5.16
C PHE A 54 6.07 -28.82 -5.69
N GLN A 55 5.51 -29.87 -6.28
CA GLN A 55 6.27 -30.97 -6.85
C GLN A 55 6.48 -30.71 -8.33
N SER A 56 7.59 -30.04 -8.64
CA SER A 56 8.14 -29.97 -9.98
C SER A 56 8.36 -31.40 -10.48
N THR A 57 7.57 -31.83 -11.46
CA THR A 57 7.82 -33.09 -12.16
C THR A 57 8.17 -32.76 -13.61
N PHE A 58 9.43 -33.02 -13.98
CA PHE A 58 9.88 -32.93 -15.36
C PHE A 58 9.58 -34.26 -16.05
N LEU A 59 8.93 -34.21 -17.20
CA LEU A 59 8.69 -35.37 -18.05
C LEU A 59 9.75 -35.36 -19.15
N LYS A 60 10.63 -36.38 -19.14
CA LYS A 60 11.79 -36.49 -20.05
C LYS A 60 11.44 -36.75 -21.52
N GLU A 61 10.17 -36.82 -21.87
CA GLU A 61 9.69 -37.39 -23.12
C GLU A 61 9.21 -36.31 -24.11
N LYS A 62 10.15 -35.68 -24.84
CA LYS A 62 10.07 -35.04 -26.18
C LYS A 62 11.18 -33.97 -26.37
N PRO A 63 11.48 -33.50 -27.60
CA PRO A 63 12.42 -32.38 -27.86
C PRO A 63 11.96 -31.01 -27.31
N ARG A 64 10.99 -30.99 -26.39
CA ARG A 64 10.30 -29.81 -25.86
C ARG A 64 10.53 -29.74 -24.36
N LYS A 65 10.89 -28.56 -23.85
CA LYS A 65 11.10 -28.33 -22.41
C LYS A 65 9.73 -28.25 -21.73
N THR A 66 9.28 -29.36 -21.16
CA THR A 66 7.97 -29.46 -20.49
C THR A 66 8.12 -29.61 -18.98
N GLY A 67 7.15 -29.07 -18.24
CA GLY A 67 7.07 -29.21 -16.80
C GLY A 67 5.64 -29.42 -16.32
N LYS A 68 5.50 -29.91 -15.09
CA LYS A 68 4.23 -29.96 -14.37
C LYS A 68 4.30 -29.06 -13.15
N PHE A 69 3.32 -28.18 -13.02
CA PHE A 69 3.12 -27.34 -11.84
C PHE A 69 1.82 -27.76 -11.16
N ALA A 70 1.87 -27.96 -9.85
CA ALA A 70 0.70 -28.32 -9.05
C ALA A 70 0.70 -27.55 -7.74
N LEU A 71 -0.49 -27.05 -7.39
CA LEU A 71 -0.73 -26.16 -6.28
C LEU A 71 -1.85 -26.77 -5.43
N SER A 72 -1.47 -27.32 -4.27
CA SER A 72 -2.39 -28.06 -3.39
C SER A 72 -2.77 -27.22 -2.18
N TYR A 73 -4.03 -26.81 -2.09
CA TYR A 73 -4.59 -26.01 -1.00
C TYR A 73 -5.38 -26.88 -0.03
N GLY A 74 -4.69 -27.56 0.90
CA GLY A 74 -5.28 -28.14 2.10
C GLY A 74 -6.68 -28.77 1.96
N LYS A 75 -7.53 -28.60 3.00
CA LYS A 75 -8.94 -29.05 3.01
C LYS A 75 -9.92 -27.99 2.48
N ARG A 76 -9.48 -26.74 2.31
CA ARG A 76 -10.30 -25.58 1.92
C ARG A 76 -9.46 -24.60 1.11
N PHE A 77 -9.88 -24.34 -0.12
CA PHE A 77 -9.24 -23.37 -1.02
C PHE A 77 -9.50 -21.92 -0.57
N GLY A 78 -10.73 -21.62 -0.12
CA GLY A 78 -11.18 -20.26 0.22
C GLY A 78 -10.62 -19.68 1.52
N ASP A 79 -9.94 -20.46 2.36
CA ASP A 79 -9.31 -19.94 3.59
C ASP A 79 -8.02 -19.14 3.30
N PHE A 80 -7.49 -19.24 2.06
CA PHE A 80 -6.19 -18.67 1.66
C PHE A 80 -6.25 -17.77 0.43
N ALA A 81 -7.37 -17.76 -0.30
CA ALA A 81 -7.57 -17.00 -1.53
C ALA A 81 -8.70 -16.00 -1.33
N ALA A 82 -8.50 -14.76 -1.76
CA ALA A 82 -9.52 -13.71 -1.70
C ALA A 82 -10.67 -13.95 -2.70
N ILE A 83 -10.46 -14.82 -3.70
CA ILE A 83 -11.41 -15.09 -4.79
C ILE A 83 -12.03 -16.48 -4.60
N GLU A 84 -13.37 -16.55 -4.55
CA GLU A 84 -14.10 -17.81 -4.68
C GLU A 84 -13.94 -18.36 -6.11
N LEU A 85 -13.20 -19.47 -6.27
CA LEU A 85 -13.02 -20.12 -7.57
C LEU A 85 -14.31 -20.82 -8.02
N LYS A 86 -15.15 -20.09 -8.75
CA LYS A 86 -16.34 -20.68 -9.39
C LYS A 86 -16.05 -21.16 -10.83
N ASP A 87 -14.96 -20.71 -11.45
CA ASP A 87 -14.61 -21.03 -12.83
C ASP A 87 -13.09 -21.26 -13.00
N ALA A 88 -12.69 -22.54 -13.09
CA ALA A 88 -11.30 -22.96 -13.26
C ALA A 88 -10.69 -22.51 -14.60
N ASP A 89 -11.52 -22.41 -15.65
CA ASP A 89 -11.08 -22.02 -16.98
C ASP A 89 -10.78 -20.51 -17.02
N ALA A 90 -11.54 -19.69 -16.28
CA ALA A 90 -11.26 -18.27 -16.11
C ALA A 90 -9.92 -18.00 -15.42
N ILE A 91 -9.63 -18.70 -14.32
CA ILE A 91 -8.35 -18.57 -13.58
C ILE A 91 -7.18 -18.96 -14.49
N PHE A 92 -7.34 -20.03 -15.25
CA PHE A 92 -6.32 -20.49 -16.17
C PHE A 92 -6.03 -19.48 -17.28
N SER A 93 -7.08 -18.89 -17.86
CA SER A 93 -6.95 -17.82 -18.85
C SER A 93 -6.19 -16.63 -18.27
N GLU A 94 -6.54 -16.19 -17.06
CA GLU A 94 -5.88 -15.05 -16.41
C GLU A 94 -4.41 -15.34 -16.05
N VAL A 95 -4.11 -16.53 -15.52
CA VAL A 95 -2.71 -16.95 -15.26
C VAL A 95 -1.90 -16.98 -16.56
N SER A 96 -2.47 -17.51 -17.65
CA SER A 96 -1.79 -17.58 -18.94
C SER A 96 -1.48 -16.19 -19.50
N LYS A 97 -2.45 -15.27 -19.48
CA LYS A 97 -2.27 -13.88 -19.94
C LYS A 97 -1.22 -13.15 -19.11
N ALA A 98 -1.27 -13.28 -17.79
CA ALA A 98 -0.36 -12.60 -16.88
C ALA A 98 1.10 -13.09 -17.05
N ILE A 99 1.29 -14.40 -17.21
CA ILE A 99 2.63 -14.96 -17.49
C ILE A 99 3.19 -14.41 -18.81
N GLN A 100 2.39 -14.41 -19.87
CA GLN A 100 2.85 -13.89 -21.16
C GLN A 100 3.22 -12.40 -21.06
N SER A 101 2.40 -11.60 -20.38
CA SER A 101 2.70 -10.18 -20.15
C SER A 101 4.04 -9.95 -19.45
N ILE A 102 4.36 -10.75 -18.43
CA ILE A 102 5.63 -10.65 -17.69
C ILE A 102 6.83 -11.11 -18.54
N ILE A 103 6.62 -12.10 -19.42
CA ILE A 103 7.64 -12.55 -20.37
C ILE A 103 7.93 -11.44 -21.39
N ASP A 104 6.89 -10.83 -21.95
CA ASP A 104 7.00 -9.76 -22.95
C ASP A 104 7.72 -8.52 -22.36
N GLN A 105 7.53 -8.26 -21.06
CA GLN A 105 8.22 -7.20 -20.31
C GLN A 105 9.70 -7.48 -20.03
N LYS A 106 10.18 -8.71 -20.24
CA LYS A 106 11.58 -9.13 -20.02
C LYS A 106 12.05 -8.83 -18.59
N ALA A 107 11.20 -9.09 -17.60
CA ALA A 107 11.48 -8.85 -16.19
C ALA A 107 12.82 -9.48 -15.75
N PRO A 108 13.68 -8.74 -15.02
CA PRO A 108 14.95 -9.27 -14.52
C PRO A 108 14.72 -10.26 -13.39
N ILE A 109 15.62 -11.24 -13.26
CA ILE A 109 15.59 -12.27 -12.22
C ILE A 109 16.92 -12.22 -11.48
N PHE A 110 16.84 -12.15 -10.16
CA PHE A 110 17.99 -12.04 -9.28
C PHE A 110 18.09 -13.25 -8.36
N GLN A 111 19.33 -13.71 -8.15
CA GLN A 111 19.67 -14.69 -7.14
C GLN A 111 20.89 -14.19 -6.36
N PHE A 112 20.80 -14.18 -5.04
CA PHE A 112 21.86 -13.76 -4.13
C PHE A 112 22.24 -14.89 -3.19
N GLU A 113 23.52 -15.05 -2.87
CA GLU A 113 24.00 -15.97 -1.85
C GLU A 113 24.28 -15.17 -0.56
N LEU A 114 23.68 -15.56 0.56
CA LEU A 114 23.86 -14.92 1.86
C LEU A 114 24.17 -15.95 2.95
N GLY A 115 24.86 -15.51 4.01
CA GLY A 115 24.94 -16.29 5.24
C GLY A 115 23.58 -16.39 5.93
N ILE A 116 23.25 -17.51 6.56
CA ILE A 116 21.92 -17.67 7.19
C ILE A 116 21.66 -16.61 8.28
N ASN A 117 22.69 -16.19 9.02
CA ASN A 117 22.55 -15.17 10.06
C ASN A 117 22.36 -13.77 9.47
N GLU A 118 23.07 -13.45 8.38
CA GLU A 118 22.90 -12.21 7.62
C GLU A 118 21.48 -12.11 7.05
N ALA A 119 20.95 -13.21 6.48
CA ALA A 119 19.57 -13.26 6.02
C ALA A 119 18.56 -13.04 7.16
N ARG A 120 18.79 -13.60 8.36
CA ARG A 120 17.91 -13.41 9.53
C ARG A 120 17.91 -11.97 10.05
N GLU A 121 19.04 -11.29 9.95
CA GLU A 121 19.16 -9.87 10.29
C GLU A 121 18.44 -8.98 9.28
N LEU A 122 18.61 -9.27 7.98
CA LEU A 122 18.00 -8.49 6.90
C LEU A 122 16.49 -8.69 6.75
N TYR A 123 16.01 -9.94 6.87
CA TYR A 123 14.62 -10.30 6.56
C TYR A 123 13.80 -10.71 7.78
N GLY A 124 14.42 -10.73 8.96
CA GLY A 124 13.79 -11.17 10.19
C GLY A 124 13.86 -12.69 10.39
N LYS A 125 14.24 -13.09 11.60
CA LYS A 125 14.44 -14.50 11.96
C LYS A 125 13.23 -15.39 11.68
N ASP A 126 12.04 -14.93 12.06
CA ASP A 126 10.80 -15.72 11.90
C ASP A 126 10.43 -15.95 10.43
N VAL A 127 10.81 -15.04 9.53
CA VAL A 127 10.55 -15.18 8.08
C VAL A 127 11.52 -16.18 7.48
N VAL A 128 12.82 -16.03 7.76
CA VAL A 128 13.86 -16.92 7.26
C VAL A 128 13.64 -18.35 7.75
N ASP A 129 13.39 -18.54 9.05
CA ASP A 129 13.20 -19.86 9.65
C ASP A 129 11.91 -20.55 9.13
N LYS A 130 10.92 -19.81 8.63
CA LYS A 130 9.72 -20.37 7.98
C LYS A 130 9.95 -20.76 6.52
N MET A 131 10.87 -20.09 5.81
CA MET A 131 11.12 -20.32 4.38
C MET A 131 12.20 -21.37 4.12
N VAL A 132 13.22 -21.43 4.97
CA VAL A 132 14.35 -22.35 4.81
C VAL A 132 13.95 -23.76 5.22
N THR A 133 14.19 -24.75 4.35
CA THR A 133 13.76 -26.14 4.60
C THR A 133 14.75 -26.92 5.47
N ASN A 134 16.04 -26.61 5.36
CA ASN A 134 17.08 -27.22 6.16
C ASN A 134 17.56 -26.28 7.28
N ALA A 135 17.15 -26.57 8.51
CA ALA A 135 17.51 -25.76 9.68
C ALA A 135 19.02 -25.72 10.00
N THR A 136 19.83 -26.61 9.42
CA THR A 136 21.30 -26.64 9.59
C THR A 136 22.07 -25.97 8.46
N ALA A 137 21.39 -25.32 7.51
CA ALA A 137 22.05 -24.63 6.40
C ALA A 137 22.87 -23.43 6.91
N GLU A 138 24.14 -23.36 6.52
CA GLU A 138 25.02 -22.21 6.84
C GLU A 138 24.80 -21.04 5.87
N LYS A 139 24.32 -21.34 4.66
CA LYS A 139 24.09 -20.41 3.57
C LYS A 139 22.69 -20.58 3.00
N VAL A 140 22.15 -19.48 2.49
CA VAL A 140 20.84 -19.43 1.83
C VAL A 140 20.94 -18.63 0.53
N PHE A 141 20.02 -18.90 -0.38
CA PHE A 141 19.88 -18.22 -1.65
C PHE A 141 18.58 -17.41 -1.65
N VAL A 142 18.71 -16.10 -1.81
CA VAL A 142 17.56 -15.21 -2.00
C VAL A 142 17.25 -15.16 -3.48
N VAL A 143 16.04 -15.56 -3.85
CA VAL A 143 15.54 -15.49 -5.23
C VAL A 143 14.50 -14.40 -5.32
N TRP A 144 14.70 -13.47 -6.25
CA TRP A 144 13.87 -12.29 -6.38
C TRP A 144 13.57 -12.00 -7.84
N ILE A 145 12.28 -11.92 -8.15
CA ILE A 145 11.79 -11.29 -9.36
C ILE A 145 11.07 -10.04 -8.87
N PRO A 146 11.56 -8.83 -9.20
CA PRO A 146 10.95 -7.60 -8.74
C PRO A 146 9.46 -7.71 -8.92
N ASP A 147 8.71 -7.27 -7.92
CA ASP A 147 7.31 -6.98 -8.15
C ASP A 147 6.43 -8.22 -8.43
N LEU A 148 6.99 -9.43 -8.31
CA LEU A 148 6.32 -10.68 -8.66
C LEU A 148 6.60 -11.83 -7.69
N PHE A 149 7.87 -12.02 -7.31
CA PHE A 149 8.26 -13.21 -6.57
C PHE A 149 9.45 -12.96 -5.63
N PHE A 150 9.36 -13.54 -4.43
CA PHE A 150 10.44 -13.54 -3.45
C PHE A 150 10.51 -14.89 -2.72
N ASP A 151 11.71 -15.43 -2.58
CA ASP A 151 11.97 -16.65 -1.81
C ASP A 151 13.36 -16.65 -1.17
N ILE A 152 13.48 -17.40 -0.07
CA ILE A 152 14.74 -17.72 0.60
C ILE A 152 14.84 -19.23 0.69
N THR A 153 15.81 -19.82 -0.01
CA THR A 153 15.97 -21.28 -0.09
C THR A 153 17.38 -21.73 0.29
N ASP A 154 17.51 -22.91 0.87
CA ASP A 154 18.80 -23.55 1.18
C ASP A 154 19.42 -24.28 -0.03
N LYS A 155 18.78 -24.22 -1.21
CA LYS A 155 19.23 -24.91 -2.42
C LYS A 155 19.47 -23.92 -3.55
N GLN A 156 20.65 -23.98 -4.15
CA GLN A 156 20.90 -23.24 -5.37
C GLN A 156 20.04 -23.80 -6.51
N VAL A 157 19.27 -22.92 -7.15
CA VAL A 157 18.43 -23.25 -8.30
C VAL A 157 18.99 -22.52 -9.51
N GLY A 158 19.21 -23.23 -10.62
CA GLY A 158 19.60 -22.58 -11.87
C GLY A 158 18.42 -21.79 -12.45
N LEU A 159 18.62 -20.50 -12.71
CA LEU A 159 17.61 -19.57 -13.23
C LEU A 159 18.17 -18.79 -14.41
N LEU A 160 17.27 -18.30 -15.27
CA LEU A 160 17.61 -17.32 -16.31
C LEU A 160 17.84 -15.94 -15.66
N GLU A 161 18.58 -15.07 -16.37
CA GLU A 161 18.84 -13.68 -15.91
C GLU A 161 17.62 -12.76 -16.09
N ASN A 162 16.73 -13.09 -17.01
CA ASN A 162 15.47 -12.39 -17.23
C ASN A 162 14.45 -13.31 -17.91
N THR A 163 13.17 -12.92 -17.86
CA THR A 163 12.06 -13.68 -18.42
C THR A 163 12.02 -13.69 -19.95
N GLY A 164 12.66 -12.72 -20.61
CA GLY A 164 12.64 -12.55 -22.07
C GLY A 164 13.42 -13.59 -22.87
N LYS A 165 14.17 -14.47 -22.20
CA LYS A 165 14.78 -15.68 -22.81
C LYS A 165 13.77 -16.82 -22.97
N ILE A 166 12.55 -16.65 -22.46
CA ILE A 166 11.38 -17.49 -22.75
C ILE A 166 10.54 -16.72 -23.79
N GLU A 167 10.17 -17.36 -24.90
CA GLU A 167 9.24 -16.78 -25.89
C GLU A 167 7.79 -16.96 -25.44
N LYS A 168 7.46 -18.15 -24.95
CA LYS A 168 6.09 -18.52 -24.60
C LYS A 168 6.06 -19.62 -23.55
N VAL A 169 5.10 -19.51 -22.64
CA VAL A 169 4.70 -20.61 -21.74
C VAL A 169 3.28 -21.01 -22.09
N GLU A 170 3.12 -22.16 -22.76
CA GLU A 170 1.79 -22.73 -23.00
C GLU A 170 1.38 -23.57 -21.81
N LEU A 171 0.19 -23.31 -21.27
CA LEU A 171 -0.40 -24.11 -20.21
C LEU A 171 -1.39 -25.12 -20.81
N GLU A 172 -1.48 -26.32 -20.25
CA GLU A 172 -2.47 -27.33 -20.60
C GLU A 172 -3.23 -27.76 -19.34
N PHE A 173 -4.56 -27.65 -19.40
CA PHE A 173 -5.45 -27.91 -18.26
C PHE A 173 -5.87 -29.38 -18.18
N ASN A 174 -5.69 -29.99 -17.00
CA ASN A 174 -6.18 -31.34 -16.74
C ASN A 174 -7.62 -31.31 -16.20
N LYS A 175 -8.61 -31.42 -17.10
CA LYS A 175 -10.05 -31.35 -16.79
C LYS A 175 -10.54 -32.37 -15.74
N ASN A 176 -9.82 -33.47 -15.54
CA ASN A 176 -10.19 -34.52 -14.57
C ASN A 176 -9.95 -34.14 -13.09
N ILE A 177 -9.23 -33.03 -12.82
CA ILE A 177 -8.94 -32.55 -11.46
C ILE A 177 -9.83 -31.33 -11.10
N ALA A 178 -10.37 -30.65 -12.12
CA ALA A 178 -11.24 -29.48 -11.99
C ALA A 178 -12.64 -29.78 -11.46
N SER A 179 -13.18 -30.97 -11.78
CA SER A 179 -14.53 -31.40 -11.40
C SER A 179 -14.71 -31.64 -9.89
N ALA A 180 -13.66 -31.44 -9.09
CA ALA A 180 -13.67 -31.58 -7.64
C ALA A 180 -13.20 -30.31 -6.89
N LEU A 181 -13.28 -29.12 -7.52
CA LEU A 181 -13.25 -27.83 -6.84
C LEU A 181 -14.54 -27.66 -6.00
N THR A 182 -14.72 -28.50 -5.00
CA THR A 182 -15.85 -28.40 -4.06
C THR A 182 -15.42 -27.58 -2.87
N SER A 183 -15.97 -26.37 -2.73
CA SER A 183 -15.91 -25.62 -1.47
C SER A 183 -16.99 -26.19 -0.52
N GLY A 184 -16.61 -26.40 0.75
CA GLY A 184 -17.54 -26.88 1.79
C GLY A 184 -16.90 -27.80 2.84
N ALA A 185 -17.59 -27.99 3.96
CA ALA A 185 -17.08 -28.70 5.15
C ALA A 185 -16.69 -30.17 4.92
N LYS A 186 -17.04 -30.76 3.76
CA LYS A 186 -16.76 -32.17 3.41
C LYS A 186 -15.63 -32.35 2.36
N SER A 187 -15.03 -31.29 1.82
CA SER A 187 -13.94 -31.40 0.83
C SER A 187 -12.64 -31.90 1.49
N LYS A 188 -12.01 -32.92 0.92
CA LYS A 188 -10.81 -33.57 1.50
C LYS A 188 -9.47 -33.08 0.90
N LYS A 189 -9.45 -32.52 -0.30
CA LYS A 189 -8.23 -31.99 -0.96
C LYS A 189 -8.61 -31.11 -2.16
N CYS A 190 -8.05 -29.91 -2.28
CA CYS A 190 -8.16 -29.07 -3.47
C CYS A 190 -6.78 -28.91 -4.12
N GLU A 191 -6.63 -29.25 -5.40
CA GLU A 191 -5.36 -29.16 -6.13
C GLU A 191 -5.59 -28.56 -7.52
N LEU A 192 -4.84 -27.52 -7.85
CA LEU A 192 -4.80 -26.90 -9.17
C LEU A 192 -3.51 -27.35 -9.86
N SER A 193 -3.61 -28.11 -10.96
CA SER A 193 -2.42 -28.64 -11.64
C SER A 193 -2.46 -28.40 -13.14
N PHE A 194 -1.34 -27.92 -13.68
CA PHE A 194 -1.15 -27.64 -15.09
C PHE A 194 0.09 -28.36 -15.60
N LYS A 195 0.05 -28.79 -16.86
CA LYS A 195 1.28 -29.00 -17.61
C LYS A 195 1.63 -27.69 -18.29
N PHE A 196 2.91 -27.44 -18.45
CA PHE A 196 3.36 -26.29 -19.22
C PHE A 196 4.51 -26.67 -20.15
N GLU A 197 4.57 -25.99 -21.29
CA GLU A 197 5.62 -26.11 -22.29
C GLU A 197 6.29 -24.76 -22.49
N VAL A 198 7.62 -24.75 -22.48
CA VAL A 198 8.44 -23.53 -22.60
C VAL A 198 9.07 -23.49 -23.99
N PHE A 199 8.83 -22.41 -24.72
CA PHE A 199 9.41 -22.12 -26.04
C PHE A 199 10.44 -20.98 -25.92
N GLY A 200 11.51 -20.99 -26.72
CA GLY A 200 12.56 -19.96 -26.71
C GLY A 200 13.89 -20.36 -27.34
N GLU A 201 14.77 -19.39 -27.57
CA GLU A 201 16.18 -19.63 -27.91
C GLU A 201 16.96 -20.02 -26.64
N PHE A 202 17.47 -21.26 -26.63
CA PHE A 202 18.18 -21.80 -25.47
C PHE A 202 19.69 -21.86 -25.73
N SER A 203 20.48 -21.29 -24.83
CA SER A 203 21.94 -21.43 -24.84
C SER A 203 22.37 -22.65 -24.02
N ASP A 204 23.24 -23.51 -24.56
CA ASP A 204 23.86 -24.64 -23.82
C ASP A 204 24.86 -24.19 -22.74
N SER A 205 25.21 -22.90 -22.70
CA SER A 205 26.11 -22.33 -21.70
C SER A 205 25.33 -21.87 -20.46
N GLY A 206 25.28 -22.74 -19.44
CA GLY A 206 24.76 -22.44 -18.11
C GLY A 206 25.59 -21.39 -17.37
N GLN A 207 25.49 -20.12 -17.79
CA GLN A 207 25.95 -19.00 -16.98
C GLN A 207 24.87 -18.66 -15.94
N PHE A 208 25.25 -18.86 -14.68
CA PHE A 208 24.45 -18.59 -13.50
C PHE A 208 24.52 -17.10 -13.19
N GLY A 209 23.39 -16.40 -13.29
CA GLY A 209 23.27 -15.00 -12.88
C GLY A 209 23.16 -14.87 -11.36
N LEU A 210 24.21 -15.19 -10.60
CA LEU A 210 24.32 -14.66 -9.25
C LEU A 210 24.52 -13.15 -9.38
N SER A 211 23.54 -12.37 -8.93
CA SER A 211 23.73 -10.92 -8.87
C SER A 211 24.69 -10.62 -7.73
N GLN A 212 25.85 -10.03 -8.04
CA GLN A 212 26.92 -9.78 -7.07
C GLN A 212 26.82 -8.41 -6.38
N LYS A 213 25.81 -7.59 -6.70
CA LYS A 213 25.67 -6.24 -6.14
C LYS A 213 24.70 -6.22 -4.97
N SER A 214 25.20 -5.89 -3.77
CA SER A 214 24.42 -5.71 -2.54
C SER A 214 23.33 -4.61 -2.64
N SER A 215 23.42 -3.71 -3.63
CA SER A 215 22.38 -2.72 -3.92
C SER A 215 21.07 -3.34 -4.37
N ASP A 216 21.13 -4.51 -5.02
CA ASP A 216 20.01 -5.13 -5.71
C ASP A 216 19.28 -6.15 -4.83
N LEU A 217 19.72 -6.33 -3.58
CA LEU A 217 18.97 -7.11 -2.60
C LEU A 217 17.63 -6.40 -2.33
N PRO A 218 16.50 -7.12 -2.38
CA PRO A 218 15.18 -6.53 -2.08
C PRO A 218 15.15 -6.04 -0.64
N LYS A 219 14.66 -4.82 -0.39
CA LYS A 219 14.67 -4.17 0.92
C LYS A 219 13.29 -3.59 1.25
N GLY A 220 12.91 -3.62 2.54
CA GLY A 220 11.79 -2.86 3.08
C GLY A 220 10.53 -2.87 2.20
N GLY A 221 10.22 -1.73 1.56
CA GLY A 221 9.04 -1.53 0.70
C GLY A 221 8.92 -2.49 -0.48
N ASP A 222 10.04 -3.00 -1.04
CA ASP A 222 10.01 -4.01 -2.11
C ASP A 222 9.37 -5.32 -1.64
N LEU A 223 9.53 -5.64 -0.35
CA LEU A 223 8.98 -6.83 0.28
C LEU A 223 7.56 -6.60 0.77
N CYS A 224 7.25 -5.42 1.34
CA CYS A 224 5.89 -5.07 1.76
C CYS A 224 4.90 -5.16 0.59
N ASN A 225 5.26 -4.57 -0.57
CA ASN A 225 4.45 -4.60 -1.80
C ASN A 225 4.19 -6.03 -2.32
N LEU A 226 5.08 -6.96 -2.01
CA LEU A 226 5.06 -8.34 -2.52
C LEU A 226 4.35 -9.30 -1.55
N PHE A 227 4.35 -8.98 -0.25
CA PHE A 227 3.63 -9.73 0.79
C PHE A 227 2.16 -9.31 0.95
N GLU A 228 1.79 -8.13 0.45
CA GLU A 228 0.42 -7.59 0.44
C GLU A 228 -0.33 -7.82 -0.88
N ASN A 229 0.22 -8.61 -1.81
CA ASN A 229 -0.30 -9.02 -3.13
C ASN A 229 -1.83 -8.89 -3.36
N GLN A 230 -2.30 -7.67 -3.58
CA GLN A 230 -3.67 -7.38 -4.05
C GLN A 230 -3.73 -6.54 -5.33
N VAL A 231 -2.60 -6.13 -5.93
CA VAL A 231 -2.64 -4.95 -6.84
C VAL A 231 -2.41 -5.23 -8.33
N ARG A 232 -1.85 -6.37 -8.75
CA ARG A 232 -1.21 -6.41 -10.08
C ARG A 232 -2.05 -6.82 -11.30
N LEU A 233 -3.34 -7.13 -11.14
CA LEU A 233 -4.21 -7.46 -12.29
C LEU A 233 -5.22 -6.36 -12.66
N GLY A 234 -5.39 -5.34 -11.82
CA GLY A 234 -6.25 -4.19 -12.15
C GLY A 234 -5.73 -3.36 -13.33
N ALA A 235 -4.43 -3.41 -13.60
CA ALA A 235 -3.76 -2.63 -14.64
C ALA A 235 -3.88 -3.22 -16.07
N LEU A 236 -4.61 -4.33 -16.27
CA LEU A 236 -4.84 -4.94 -17.59
C LEU A 236 -6.31 -4.97 -18.03
N LYS A 237 -7.21 -4.29 -17.32
CA LYS A 237 -8.56 -4.03 -17.82
C LYS A 237 -8.58 -2.68 -18.51
N ASN A 238 -8.54 -2.71 -19.85
CA ASN A 238 -8.99 -1.58 -20.67
C ASN A 238 -10.43 -1.24 -20.26
N GLU A 239 -10.66 0.06 -20.17
CA GLU A 239 -11.88 0.73 -19.72
C GLU A 239 -13.12 0.32 -20.53
N GLU A 240 -14.23 0.09 -19.82
CA GLU A 240 -15.54 0.63 -20.20
C GLU A 240 -16.16 1.16 -18.90
N ILE A 241 -15.98 2.47 -18.66
CA ILE A 241 -16.73 3.20 -17.64
C ILE A 241 -17.97 3.72 -18.35
N GLU A 242 -19.14 3.19 -17.98
CA GLU A 242 -20.42 3.80 -18.34
C GLU A 242 -20.51 5.17 -17.64
N GLU A 243 -20.46 6.24 -18.42
CA GLU A 243 -20.85 7.58 -17.99
C GLU A 243 -22.35 7.58 -17.66
N GLU A 244 -22.72 7.65 -16.38
CA GLU A 244 -24.07 8.07 -16.00
C GLU A 244 -24.24 9.55 -16.36
N GLY A 245 -25.00 9.81 -17.43
CA GLY A 245 -25.43 11.14 -17.84
C GLY A 245 -26.26 11.87 -16.78
N PRO A 246 -26.41 13.20 -16.92
CA PRO A 246 -27.04 14.03 -15.90
C PRO A 246 -28.53 13.70 -15.75
N LYS A 247 -28.99 13.52 -14.51
CA LYS A 247 -30.41 13.42 -14.18
C LYS A 247 -31.13 14.77 -14.40
N PRO A 248 -32.41 14.74 -14.84
CA PRO A 248 -33.11 15.92 -15.30
C PRO A 248 -33.44 16.88 -14.16
N THR A 249 -33.14 18.15 -14.37
CA THR A 249 -33.61 19.28 -13.58
C THR A 249 -35.08 19.55 -13.89
N THR A 250 -35.94 19.42 -12.89
CA THR A 250 -37.25 20.10 -12.87
C THR A 250 -37.08 21.53 -12.37
N GLU A 251 -37.48 22.47 -13.21
CA GLU A 251 -37.45 23.92 -12.95
C GLU A 251 -38.53 24.39 -11.95
N ASN A 252 -38.22 25.54 -11.35
CA ASN A 252 -39.04 26.52 -10.62
C ASN A 252 -39.20 26.34 -9.09
N GLU A 253 -38.35 27.04 -8.34
CA GLU A 253 -38.75 28.27 -7.62
C GLU A 253 -37.50 29.08 -7.24
N GLU A 254 -37.49 30.38 -7.56
CA GLU A 254 -36.40 31.32 -7.25
C GLU A 254 -36.18 31.41 -5.73
N LYS A 255 -35.07 30.84 -5.25
CA LYS A 255 -34.43 31.20 -3.99
C LYS A 255 -32.98 31.56 -4.28
N SER A 256 -32.57 32.72 -3.81
CA SER A 256 -31.19 33.21 -3.85
C SER A 256 -30.19 32.09 -3.56
N ASP A 257 -29.18 31.91 -4.41
CA ASP A 257 -28.07 30.97 -4.21
C ASP A 257 -27.40 31.21 -2.85
N GLU A 258 -27.86 30.49 -1.85
CA GLU A 258 -27.36 30.59 -0.48
C GLU A 258 -25.97 29.92 -0.44
N MET A 259 -24.95 30.68 -0.03
CA MET A 259 -23.57 30.23 0.00
C MET A 259 -23.37 29.08 1.01
N VAL A 260 -22.98 27.90 0.52
CA VAL A 260 -22.69 26.72 1.34
C VAL A 260 -21.22 26.37 1.23
N VAL A 261 -20.51 26.36 2.36
CA VAL A 261 -19.12 25.86 2.46
C VAL A 261 -19.01 24.96 3.70
N ASN A 262 -18.71 23.69 3.48
CA ASN A 262 -18.39 22.68 4.51
C ASN A 262 -17.33 21.69 3.98
N ALA A 263 -16.92 20.72 4.79
CA ALA A 263 -15.87 19.76 4.41
C ALA A 263 -16.20 18.84 3.22
N PHE A 264 -17.46 18.81 2.78
CA PHE A 264 -17.97 17.92 1.73
C PHE A 264 -18.51 18.66 0.50
N GLU A 265 -18.91 19.93 0.64
CA GLU A 265 -19.62 20.69 -0.38
C GLU A 265 -19.28 22.19 -0.35
N VAL A 266 -19.06 22.74 -1.55
CA VAL A 266 -18.87 24.17 -1.80
C VAL A 266 -19.81 24.58 -2.94
N LYS A 267 -20.76 25.49 -2.66
CA LYS A 267 -21.78 25.98 -3.62
C LYS A 267 -22.05 27.48 -3.46
N GLY A 268 -22.37 28.14 -4.57
CA GLY A 268 -22.70 29.57 -4.65
C GLY A 268 -21.51 30.49 -4.91
N ILE A 269 -21.76 31.80 -5.03
CA ILE A 269 -20.71 32.82 -5.09
C ILE A 269 -20.12 32.98 -3.69
N ILE A 270 -18.82 32.69 -3.55
CA ILE A 270 -18.13 32.67 -2.26
C ILE A 270 -17.75 34.10 -1.85
N ASP A 271 -18.43 34.61 -0.83
CA ASP A 271 -18.07 35.84 -0.13
C ASP A 271 -17.09 35.48 1.01
N TYR A 272 -15.80 35.68 0.75
CA TYR A 272 -14.74 35.27 1.66
C TYR A 272 -14.76 36.04 2.98
N ASP A 273 -15.22 37.29 3.01
CA ASP A 273 -15.31 38.10 4.24
C ASP A 273 -16.38 37.54 5.18
N LYS A 274 -17.57 37.22 4.64
CA LYS A 274 -18.62 36.56 5.43
C LYS A 274 -18.20 35.18 5.94
N LEU A 275 -17.35 34.51 5.19
CA LEU A 275 -16.86 33.17 5.52
C LEU A 275 -15.81 33.22 6.64
N VAL A 276 -15.00 34.28 6.69
CA VAL A 276 -14.05 34.55 7.79
C VAL A 276 -14.81 34.74 9.10
N ASP A 277 -15.88 35.55 9.09
CA ASP A 277 -16.74 35.79 10.24
C ASP A 277 -17.45 34.52 10.70
N LYS A 278 -18.08 33.79 9.76
CA LYS A 278 -18.78 32.53 10.03
C LYS A 278 -17.86 31.48 10.66
N PHE A 279 -16.59 31.46 10.26
CA PHE A 279 -15.60 30.54 10.78
C PHE A 279 -14.76 31.12 11.91
N GLY A 280 -15.00 32.32 12.42
CA GLY A 280 -14.19 32.88 13.51
C GLY A 280 -12.68 32.87 13.24
N SER A 281 -12.30 33.04 11.98
CA SER A 281 -10.91 33.23 11.56
C SER A 281 -10.61 34.73 11.43
N LYS A 282 -9.35 35.08 11.16
CA LYS A 282 -8.92 36.46 10.91
C LYS A 282 -8.34 36.57 9.50
N LEU A 283 -8.53 37.70 8.84
CA LEU A 283 -7.79 37.99 7.61
C LEU A 283 -6.30 38.14 7.94
N ILE A 284 -5.44 37.74 7.02
CA ILE A 284 -4.01 38.00 7.15
C ILE A 284 -3.76 39.45 6.74
N GLU A 285 -3.66 40.32 7.73
CA GLU A 285 -3.38 41.74 7.55
C GLU A 285 -1.93 41.98 7.06
N GLU A 286 -1.72 43.15 6.46
CA GLU A 286 -0.44 43.53 5.84
C GLU A 286 0.71 43.59 6.86
N ASP A 287 0.43 43.96 8.11
CA ASP A 287 1.42 43.98 9.19
C ASP A 287 1.91 42.56 9.55
N LEU A 288 0.99 41.59 9.61
CA LEU A 288 1.30 40.19 9.85
C LEU A 288 2.03 39.57 8.65
N LEU A 289 1.65 39.93 7.42
CA LEU A 289 2.39 39.53 6.20
C LEU A 289 3.83 40.02 6.23
N GLN A 290 4.06 41.30 6.58
CA GLN A 290 5.40 41.87 6.67
C GLN A 290 6.22 41.21 7.78
N ARG A 291 5.62 40.97 8.95
CA ARG A 291 6.26 40.25 10.04
C ARG A 291 6.62 38.82 9.64
N PHE A 292 5.74 38.13 8.91
CA PHE A 292 5.99 36.79 8.40
C PHE A 292 7.12 36.78 7.35
N ALA A 293 7.18 37.79 6.47
CA ALA A 293 8.26 37.96 5.50
C ALA A 293 9.62 38.09 6.20
N ALA A 294 9.71 38.98 7.19
CA ALA A 294 10.92 39.18 7.98
C ALA A 294 11.33 37.91 8.74
N LEU A 295 10.38 37.13 9.24
CA LEU A 295 10.65 35.83 9.87
C LEU A 295 11.25 34.84 8.86
N VAL A 296 10.69 34.73 7.66
CA VAL A 296 11.19 33.83 6.60
C VAL A 296 12.63 34.20 6.24
N GLU A 297 12.91 35.47 6.00
CA GLU A 297 14.26 35.97 5.72
C GLU A 297 15.23 35.65 6.87
N LYS A 298 14.81 35.91 8.11
CA LYS A 298 15.62 35.65 9.31
C LYS A 298 15.91 34.16 9.53
N ARG A 299 14.98 33.26 9.21
CA ARG A 299 15.16 31.80 9.34
C ARG A 299 16.14 31.26 8.30
N GLY A 300 16.25 31.89 7.13
CA GLY A 300 17.27 31.58 6.13
C GLY A 300 17.15 30.17 5.54
N GLY A 301 15.94 29.62 5.46
CA GLY A 301 15.69 28.33 4.81
C GLY A 301 15.94 28.35 3.30
N LYS A 302 15.78 27.19 2.63
CA LYS A 302 16.11 27.02 1.19
C LYS A 302 15.32 27.96 0.25
N ASP A 303 14.13 28.40 0.66
CA ASP A 303 13.24 29.29 -0.11
C ASP A 303 13.06 30.66 0.60
N ALA A 304 14.08 31.14 1.33
CA ALA A 304 13.97 32.35 2.15
C ALA A 304 13.92 33.68 1.36
N GLU A 305 14.08 33.66 0.04
CA GLU A 305 14.19 34.87 -0.80
C GLU A 305 12.86 35.64 -0.99
N GLY A 306 11.78 35.21 -0.34
CA GLY A 306 10.58 36.04 -0.19
C GLY A 306 9.31 35.25 0.12
N LEU A 307 8.23 36.00 0.39
CA LEU A 307 6.91 35.43 0.63
C LEU A 307 6.44 34.55 -0.54
N HIS A 308 5.66 33.51 -0.27
CA HIS A 308 5.07 32.74 -1.35
C HIS A 308 4.07 33.60 -2.15
N ARG A 309 3.96 33.35 -3.47
CA ARG A 309 2.99 34.05 -4.34
C ARG A 309 1.54 33.93 -3.86
N PHE A 310 1.22 32.86 -3.11
CA PHE A 310 -0.13 32.65 -2.58
C PHE A 310 -0.46 33.58 -1.41
N LEU A 311 0.53 34.03 -0.63
CA LEU A 311 0.32 35.05 0.39
C LEU A 311 0.20 36.44 -0.27
N ARG A 312 1.14 36.78 -1.16
CA ARG A 312 1.13 38.09 -1.86
C ARG A 312 -0.11 38.36 -2.71
N ARG A 313 -0.81 37.31 -3.15
CA ARG A 313 -2.01 37.39 -3.98
C ARG A 313 -3.31 37.11 -3.22
N GLY A 314 -3.25 36.94 -1.90
CA GLY A 314 -4.44 36.63 -1.09
C GLY A 314 -5.12 35.30 -1.48
N ILE A 315 -4.35 34.30 -1.93
CA ILE A 315 -4.88 32.95 -2.15
C ILE A 315 -4.96 32.21 -0.81
N PHE A 316 -3.93 32.33 0.02
CA PHE A 316 -4.04 32.10 1.45
C PHE A 316 -4.32 33.46 2.09
N PHE A 317 -5.56 33.69 2.50
CA PHE A 317 -6.07 35.02 2.89
C PHE A 317 -6.51 35.11 4.35
N SER A 318 -6.73 33.98 5.03
CA SER A 318 -7.17 33.95 6.42
C SER A 318 -6.33 33.01 7.28
N HIS A 319 -6.42 33.19 8.59
CA HIS A 319 -5.68 32.41 9.58
C HIS A 319 -6.42 32.30 10.93
N ARG A 320 -5.93 31.40 11.78
CA ARG A 320 -6.17 31.40 13.23
C ARG A 320 -4.83 31.26 13.93
N ASP A 321 -4.55 32.15 14.87
CA ASP A 321 -3.33 32.16 15.71
C ASP A 321 -1.99 32.10 14.95
N LEU A 322 -1.95 32.54 13.69
CA LEU A 322 -0.71 32.65 12.91
C LEU A 322 0.26 33.64 13.57
N ASP A 323 -0.25 34.73 14.16
CA ASP A 323 0.53 35.68 14.95
C ASP A 323 1.21 35.02 16.17
N VAL A 324 0.54 34.04 16.79
CA VAL A 324 1.10 33.22 17.89
C VAL A 324 2.20 32.31 17.36
N ILE A 325 1.96 31.60 16.25
CA ILE A 325 2.98 30.75 15.60
C ILE A 325 4.22 31.56 15.21
N VAL A 326 4.02 32.74 14.61
CA VAL A 326 5.11 33.67 14.28
C VAL A 326 5.88 34.06 15.54
N GLY A 327 5.19 34.45 16.61
CA GLY A 327 5.83 34.77 17.88
C GLY A 327 6.60 33.61 18.52
N LEU A 328 6.12 32.36 18.36
CA LEU A 328 6.84 31.17 18.81
C LEU A 328 8.14 30.96 18.02
N LEU A 329 8.06 31.07 16.69
CA LEU A 329 9.21 30.92 15.80
C LEU A 329 10.26 32.02 16.01
N GLU A 330 9.83 33.27 16.22
CA GLU A 330 10.72 34.39 16.55
C GLU A 330 11.51 34.16 17.85
N LYS A 331 10.88 33.50 18.84
CA LYS A 331 11.48 33.09 20.12
C LYS A 331 12.30 31.81 20.03
N GLY A 332 12.46 31.24 18.83
CA GLY A 332 13.19 29.99 18.61
C GLY A 332 12.49 28.74 19.17
N LYS A 333 11.19 28.81 19.46
CA LYS A 333 10.41 27.64 19.90
C LYS A 333 10.15 26.71 18.72
N LYS A 334 10.09 25.41 19.00
CA LYS A 334 9.86 24.38 17.97
C LYS A 334 8.40 24.39 17.52
N VAL A 335 8.19 24.42 16.21
CA VAL A 335 6.89 24.29 15.55
C VAL A 335 7.01 23.23 14.47
N PHE A 336 5.94 22.49 14.19
CA PHE A 336 5.87 21.56 13.07
C PHE A 336 4.69 21.89 12.16
N LEU A 337 4.76 21.41 10.92
CA LEU A 337 3.70 21.52 9.93
C LEU A 337 2.85 20.27 9.93
N TYR A 338 1.54 20.42 9.81
CA TYR A 338 0.61 19.32 9.56
C TYR A 338 -0.29 19.69 8.37
N THR A 339 -0.47 18.76 7.44
CA THR A 339 -1.49 18.85 6.39
C THR A 339 -1.97 17.44 6.06
N GLY A 340 -2.97 17.29 5.18
CA GLY A 340 -3.51 15.96 4.89
C GLY A 340 -4.22 15.85 3.55
N ARG A 341 -4.47 14.61 3.14
CA ARG A 341 -5.21 14.26 1.92
C ARG A 341 -6.10 13.05 2.18
N GLY A 342 -7.37 13.20 1.82
CA GLY A 342 -8.28 12.08 1.65
C GLY A 342 -8.25 11.51 0.22
N PRO A 343 -7.67 10.30 0.01
CA PRO A 343 -7.43 9.76 -1.32
C PRO A 343 -8.72 9.22 -1.94
N SER A 344 -9.27 9.98 -2.89
CA SER A 344 -10.59 9.71 -3.51
C SER A 344 -10.53 9.30 -4.98
N SER A 345 -9.39 9.53 -5.63
CA SER A 345 -9.09 9.15 -7.01
C SER A 345 -7.61 8.82 -7.13
N SER A 346 -7.22 8.08 -8.17
CA SER A 346 -5.83 7.67 -8.40
C SER A 346 -4.89 8.84 -8.67
N ALA A 347 -5.40 9.94 -9.25
CA ALA A 347 -4.62 11.13 -9.55
C ALA A 347 -5.19 12.37 -8.84
N MET A 348 -4.29 13.26 -8.41
CA MET A 348 -4.64 14.60 -7.92
C MET A 348 -4.86 15.60 -9.06
N HIS A 349 -5.95 16.36 -9.04
CA HIS A 349 -6.11 17.54 -9.90
C HIS A 349 -5.35 18.77 -9.36
N LEU A 350 -5.16 19.79 -10.21
CA LEU A 350 -4.41 21.02 -9.90
C LEU A 350 -4.85 21.72 -8.60
N GLY A 351 -6.15 21.72 -8.29
CA GLY A 351 -6.67 22.29 -7.04
C GLY A 351 -6.05 21.67 -5.78
N HIS A 352 -5.78 20.36 -5.78
CA HIS A 352 -5.17 19.69 -4.63
C HIS A 352 -3.70 20.11 -4.43
N LEU A 353 -3.02 20.60 -5.47
CA LEU A 353 -1.63 21.02 -5.36
C LEU A 353 -1.47 22.30 -4.55
N ILE A 354 -2.52 23.13 -4.40
CA ILE A 354 -2.40 24.44 -3.75
C ILE A 354 -1.95 24.31 -2.28
N PRO A 355 -2.60 23.50 -1.41
CA PRO A 355 -2.13 23.32 -0.03
C PRO A 355 -0.76 22.63 0.06
N PHE A 356 -0.47 21.65 -0.80
CA PHE A 356 0.81 20.93 -0.75
C PHE A 356 1.99 21.77 -1.22
N GLN A 357 1.84 22.52 -2.31
CA GLN A 357 2.87 23.47 -2.77
C GLN A 357 3.16 24.53 -1.72
N PHE A 358 2.13 25.03 -1.05
CA PHE A 358 2.31 26.01 0.02
C PHE A 358 2.97 25.42 1.25
N THR A 359 2.55 24.23 1.69
CA THR A 359 3.17 23.52 2.82
C THR A 359 4.64 23.18 2.52
N ALA A 360 4.96 22.73 1.31
CA ALA A 360 6.34 22.46 0.90
C ALA A 360 7.20 23.74 0.92
N TYR A 361 6.66 24.88 0.46
CA TYR A 361 7.31 26.18 0.61
C TYR A 361 7.54 26.52 2.09
N LEU A 362 6.51 26.44 2.95
CA LEU A 362 6.62 26.75 4.37
C LEU A 362 7.68 25.88 5.05
N GLN A 363 7.73 24.60 4.70
CA GLN A 363 8.72 23.65 5.19
C GLN A 363 10.14 24.10 4.86
N ARG A 364 10.40 24.47 3.59
CA ARG A 364 11.72 24.87 3.11
C ARG A 364 12.12 26.25 3.58
N ALA A 365 11.20 27.21 3.59
CA ALA A 365 11.44 28.60 3.98
C ALA A 365 11.67 28.75 5.49
N LEU A 366 10.89 28.03 6.31
CA LEU A 366 10.99 28.09 7.77
C LEU A 366 11.81 26.96 8.37
N ASP A 367 12.29 26.00 7.58
CA ASP A 367 13.08 24.84 8.02
C ASP A 367 12.39 23.99 9.10
N LEU A 368 11.11 23.63 8.89
CA LEU A 368 10.27 22.92 9.86
C LEU A 368 10.10 21.43 9.51
N PRO A 369 9.91 20.54 10.50
CA PRO A 369 9.41 19.19 10.24
C PRO A 369 7.94 19.24 9.80
N CYS A 370 7.53 18.30 8.96
CA CYS A 370 6.18 18.21 8.41
C CYS A 370 5.63 16.79 8.55
N VAL A 371 4.38 16.69 8.98
CA VAL A 371 3.61 15.45 8.98
C VAL A 371 2.45 15.57 7.98
N ILE A 372 2.22 14.52 7.19
CA ILE A 372 1.17 14.48 6.17
C ILE A 372 0.30 13.26 6.41
N GLN A 373 -0.97 13.49 6.74
CA GLN A 373 -1.94 12.43 6.98
C GLN A 373 -2.64 12.02 5.69
N MET A 374 -2.73 10.71 5.45
CA MET A 374 -3.52 10.12 4.39
C MET A 374 -4.73 9.41 4.98
N THR A 375 -5.93 9.97 4.78
CA THR A 375 -7.17 9.54 5.42
C THR A 375 -7.89 8.46 4.59
N ASP A 376 -7.24 7.32 4.38
CA ASP A 376 -7.85 6.16 3.69
C ASP A 376 -9.03 5.56 4.46
N ASP A 377 -8.95 5.56 5.78
CA ASP A 377 -10.03 5.19 6.68
C ASP A 377 -11.27 6.08 6.49
N GLU A 378 -11.11 7.41 6.41
CA GLU A 378 -12.18 8.36 6.09
C GLU A 378 -12.87 7.95 4.78
N LYS A 379 -12.10 7.77 3.71
CA LYS A 379 -12.67 7.49 2.40
C LYS A 379 -13.40 6.16 2.38
N PHE A 380 -12.91 5.16 3.09
CA PHE A 380 -13.66 3.93 3.30
C PHE A 380 -14.93 4.14 4.14
N LEU A 381 -14.89 4.91 5.23
CA LEU A 381 -16.05 5.16 6.09
C LEU A 381 -17.16 5.95 5.39
N PHE A 382 -16.81 6.83 4.44
CA PHE A 382 -17.75 7.67 3.71
C PHE A 382 -18.21 7.08 2.37
N LYS A 383 -17.34 6.38 1.65
CA LYS A 383 -17.59 5.89 0.28
C LYS A 383 -17.36 4.39 0.11
N GLY A 384 -16.81 3.72 1.10
CA GLY A 384 -16.51 2.30 1.05
C GLY A 384 -17.76 1.43 1.15
N VAL A 385 -17.59 0.20 0.71
CA VAL A 385 -18.60 -0.85 0.80
C VAL A 385 -18.08 -1.90 1.77
N TYR A 386 -18.86 -2.19 2.80
CA TYR A 386 -18.60 -3.29 3.73
C TYR A 386 -19.83 -4.20 3.78
N LYS A 387 -19.68 -5.46 3.35
CA LYS A 387 -20.75 -6.46 3.40
C LYS A 387 -20.45 -7.46 4.52
N PRO A 388 -21.09 -7.32 5.69
CA PRO A 388 -20.87 -8.26 6.79
C PRO A 388 -21.35 -9.67 6.39
N PRO A 389 -20.74 -10.72 6.96
CA PRO A 389 -21.19 -12.09 6.73
C PRO A 389 -22.63 -12.26 7.20
N THR A 390 -23.56 -12.43 6.24
CA THR A 390 -24.89 -12.98 6.49
C THR A 390 -24.89 -14.44 6.09
N SER A 391 -25.60 -15.27 6.85
CA SER A 391 -25.61 -16.73 6.78
C SER A 391 -25.61 -17.28 5.34
N GLY A 392 -24.42 -17.65 4.84
CA GLY A 392 -24.24 -18.35 3.56
C GLY A 392 -23.78 -17.51 2.35
N THR A 393 -23.57 -16.19 2.48
CA THR A 393 -23.05 -15.33 1.40
C THR A 393 -21.62 -14.84 1.68
N SER A 394 -20.81 -14.69 0.62
CA SER A 394 -19.42 -14.22 0.69
C SER A 394 -19.30 -12.84 1.33
N THR A 395 -18.40 -12.72 2.30
CA THR A 395 -17.93 -11.45 2.87
C THR A 395 -17.13 -10.66 1.84
N GLY A 396 -17.22 -9.34 1.86
CA GLY A 396 -16.36 -8.51 1.03
C GLY A 396 -16.41 -7.04 1.42
N ASP A 397 -15.28 -6.38 1.21
CA ASP A 397 -15.13 -4.93 1.30
C ASP A 397 -14.16 -4.43 0.21
N ASN A 398 -14.05 -3.11 0.10
CA ASN A 398 -13.09 -2.45 -0.79
C ASN A 398 -12.11 -1.57 0.00
N LEU A 399 -11.73 -1.95 1.21
CA LEU A 399 -10.80 -1.17 2.02
C LEU A 399 -9.43 -1.04 1.33
N SER A 400 -8.94 -2.12 0.74
CA SER A 400 -7.66 -2.13 0.02
C SER A 400 -7.64 -1.21 -1.21
N TYR A 401 -8.80 -0.93 -1.80
CA TYR A 401 -8.90 0.07 -2.86
C TYR A 401 -8.46 1.46 -2.36
N PHE A 402 -8.92 1.89 -1.19
CA PHE A 402 -8.53 3.18 -0.62
C PHE A 402 -7.07 3.21 -0.17
N GLN A 403 -6.54 2.10 0.34
CA GLN A 403 -5.10 1.98 0.65
C GLN A 403 -4.24 2.11 -0.62
N ASN A 404 -4.66 1.54 -1.74
CA ASN A 404 -3.96 1.73 -3.01
C ASN A 404 -4.01 3.19 -3.48
N LEU A 405 -5.15 3.87 -3.34
CA LEU A 405 -5.26 5.30 -3.64
C LEU A 405 -4.34 6.15 -2.75
N THR A 406 -4.15 5.77 -1.48
CA THR A 406 -3.17 6.40 -0.59
C THR A 406 -1.78 6.36 -1.20
N VAL A 407 -1.33 5.19 -1.68
CA VAL A 407 0.00 5.02 -2.27
C VAL A 407 0.17 5.88 -3.53
N GLU A 408 -0.83 5.93 -4.41
CA GLU A 408 -0.77 6.76 -5.62
C GLU A 408 -0.73 8.26 -5.28
N ASN A 409 -1.63 8.73 -4.40
CA ASN A 409 -1.65 10.14 -4.00
C ASN A 409 -0.39 10.54 -3.22
N ALA A 410 0.24 9.61 -2.49
CA ALA A 410 1.51 9.88 -1.82
C ALA A 410 2.62 10.21 -2.83
N ARG A 411 2.64 9.58 -4.01
CA ARG A 411 3.61 9.91 -5.08
C ARG A 411 3.42 11.34 -5.58
N ASP A 412 2.18 11.75 -5.83
CA ASP A 412 1.84 13.11 -6.24
C ASP A 412 2.27 14.16 -5.19
N ILE A 413 2.05 13.87 -3.91
CA ILE A 413 2.45 14.74 -2.80
C ILE A 413 3.98 14.85 -2.72
N ILE A 414 4.70 13.73 -2.81
CA ILE A 414 6.18 13.71 -2.79
C ILE A 414 6.74 14.56 -3.94
N ALA A 415 6.10 14.52 -5.12
CA ALA A 415 6.50 15.29 -6.28
C ALA A 415 6.38 16.83 -6.09
N CYS A 416 5.67 17.30 -5.06
CA CYS A 416 5.61 18.73 -4.72
C CYS A 416 6.93 19.29 -4.11
N GLY A 417 7.93 18.43 -3.87
CA GLY A 417 9.27 18.85 -3.47
C GLY A 417 9.45 19.02 -1.95
N PHE A 418 8.74 18.23 -1.16
CA PHE A 418 8.97 18.15 0.28
C PHE A 418 10.40 17.67 0.60
N VAL A 419 10.95 18.11 1.73
CA VAL A 419 12.28 17.68 2.20
C VAL A 419 12.15 16.30 2.85
N LYS A 420 12.63 15.26 2.17
CA LYS A 420 12.51 13.85 2.59
C LYS A 420 12.92 13.62 4.05
N GLU A 421 14.02 14.23 4.49
CA GLU A 421 14.58 14.02 5.83
C GLU A 421 13.74 14.68 6.95
N LYS A 422 12.78 15.55 6.57
CA LYS A 422 11.95 16.32 7.49
C LYS A 422 10.45 16.10 7.26
N THR A 423 10.08 15.12 6.44
CA THR A 423 8.68 14.83 6.12
C THR A 423 8.32 13.42 6.54
N PHE A 424 7.22 13.29 7.28
CA PHE A 424 6.61 12.02 7.62
C PHE A 424 5.20 11.95 7.03
N LEU A 425 5.05 11.15 5.98
CA LEU A 425 3.77 10.86 5.35
C LEU A 425 3.27 9.50 5.84
N PHE A 426 2.02 9.41 6.27
CA PHE A 426 1.47 8.19 6.85
C PHE A 426 0.03 7.92 6.43
N SER A 427 -0.32 6.64 6.32
CA SER A 427 -1.70 6.13 6.23
C SER A 427 -2.31 6.07 7.63
N ASP A 428 -3.57 6.49 7.78
CA ASP A 428 -4.30 6.33 9.03
C ASP A 428 -4.46 4.85 9.39
N MET A 429 -4.75 4.00 8.40
CA MET A 429 -4.85 2.55 8.59
C MET A 429 -3.57 1.92 9.18
N GLU A 430 -2.40 2.49 8.93
CA GLU A 430 -1.12 1.99 9.44
C GLU A 430 -0.68 2.66 10.75
N TYR A 431 -0.95 3.96 10.92
CA TYR A 431 -0.35 4.76 11.99
C TYR A 431 -1.29 5.06 13.17
N VAL A 432 -2.61 4.90 13.02
CA VAL A 432 -3.59 5.30 14.04
C VAL A 432 -3.31 4.70 15.42
N GLY A 433 -2.75 3.48 15.48
CA GLY A 433 -2.39 2.83 16.74
C GLY A 433 -1.40 3.65 17.60
N ARG A 434 -0.55 4.47 16.98
CA ARG A 434 0.38 5.38 17.68
C ARG A 434 -0.30 6.65 18.17
N MET A 435 -1.28 7.16 17.41
CA MET A 435 -2.03 8.39 17.73
C MET A 435 -3.21 8.14 18.68
N TYR A 436 -3.60 6.87 18.86
CA TYR A 436 -4.77 6.44 19.63
C TYR A 436 -4.91 7.11 21.01
N PRO A 437 -3.86 7.32 21.82
CA PRO A 437 -4.00 8.00 23.10
C PRO A 437 -4.57 9.42 22.99
N ASN A 438 -4.20 10.18 21.94
CA ASN A 438 -4.77 11.51 21.71
C ASN A 438 -6.17 11.43 21.12
N ILE A 439 -6.43 10.48 20.22
CA ILE A 439 -7.77 10.23 19.66
C ILE A 439 -8.77 9.96 20.81
N VAL A 440 -8.42 9.12 21.78
CA VAL A 440 -9.28 8.83 22.94
C VAL A 440 -9.54 10.07 23.79
N LYS A 441 -8.53 10.92 24.02
CA LYS A 441 -8.71 12.17 24.77
C LYS A 441 -9.68 13.10 24.04
N ILE A 442 -9.57 13.21 22.72
CA ILE A 442 -10.45 14.05 21.90
C ILE A 442 -11.87 13.50 21.89
N TRP A 443 -12.06 12.18 21.68
CA TRP A 443 -13.38 11.55 21.81
C TRP A 443 -14.02 11.74 23.17
N ARG A 444 -13.23 11.83 24.24
CA ARG A 444 -13.75 12.12 25.58
C ARG A 444 -14.20 13.58 25.72
N SER A 445 -13.50 14.50 25.08
CA SER A 445 -13.74 15.95 25.19
C SER A 445 -14.86 16.45 24.27
N VAL A 446 -15.15 15.74 23.18
CA VAL A 446 -16.11 16.17 22.17
C VAL A 446 -17.40 15.34 22.24
N THR A 447 -18.54 16.00 22.39
CA THR A 447 -19.85 15.33 22.40
C THR A 447 -20.37 15.07 20.99
N THR A 448 -21.24 14.06 20.84
CA THR A 448 -21.93 13.78 19.57
C THR A 448 -22.80 14.95 19.12
N SER A 449 -23.40 15.71 20.04
CA SER A 449 -24.15 16.93 19.72
C SER A 449 -23.29 18.00 19.05
N THR A 450 -22.05 18.19 19.51
CA THR A 450 -21.10 19.12 18.90
C THR A 450 -20.72 18.66 17.50
N VAL A 451 -20.40 17.37 17.34
CA VAL A 451 -20.04 16.77 16.05
C VAL A 451 -21.22 16.83 15.06
N THR A 452 -22.44 16.56 15.48
CA THR A 452 -23.65 16.74 14.66
C THR A 452 -23.88 18.20 14.29
N GLY A 453 -23.67 19.16 15.21
CA GLY A 453 -23.83 20.58 14.92
C GLY A 453 -22.82 21.12 13.90
N ILE A 454 -21.60 20.57 13.89
CA ILE A 454 -20.52 20.99 12.99
C ILE A 454 -20.62 20.29 11.63
N PHE A 455 -20.84 18.98 11.60
CA PHE A 455 -20.76 18.15 10.39
C PHE A 455 -22.11 17.71 9.81
N GLY A 456 -23.21 17.95 10.53
CA GLY A 456 -24.54 17.55 10.10
C GLY A 456 -24.81 16.04 10.18
N PHE A 457 -24.01 15.27 10.94
CA PHE A 457 -24.23 13.83 11.07
C PHE A 457 -25.57 13.50 11.73
N THR A 458 -26.20 12.45 11.22
CA THR A 458 -27.53 12.00 11.65
C THR A 458 -27.44 10.66 12.38
N GLY A 459 -28.51 10.25 13.05
CA GLY A 459 -28.58 8.95 13.72
C GLY A 459 -28.49 7.74 12.78
N SER A 460 -28.53 7.94 11.46
CA SER A 460 -28.33 6.88 10.46
C SER A 460 -26.89 6.79 9.93
N ASP A 461 -26.02 7.74 10.26
CA ASP A 461 -24.60 7.64 9.89
C ASP A 461 -23.90 6.55 10.69
N ASN A 462 -22.92 5.89 10.08
CA ASN A 462 -22.14 4.87 10.77
C ASN A 462 -21.28 5.50 11.89
N ILE A 463 -21.04 4.74 12.95
CA ILE A 463 -20.29 5.20 14.12
C ILE A 463 -18.87 5.69 13.78
N GLY A 464 -18.28 5.16 12.70
CA GLY A 464 -16.95 5.56 12.25
C GLY A 464 -16.93 7.00 11.72
N LYS A 465 -17.94 7.42 10.95
CA LYS A 465 -18.07 8.82 10.48
C LYS A 465 -18.15 9.81 11.64
N VAL A 466 -18.92 9.48 12.68
CA VAL A 466 -19.09 10.33 13.86
C VAL A 466 -17.80 10.38 14.70
N ALA A 467 -17.03 9.30 14.72
CA ALA A 467 -15.77 9.21 15.45
C ALA A 467 -14.57 9.80 14.68
N PHE A 468 -14.60 9.80 13.34
CA PHE A 468 -13.49 10.20 12.49
C PHE A 468 -12.87 11.58 12.79
N PRO A 469 -13.63 12.64 13.14
CA PRO A 469 -13.03 13.96 13.40
C PRO A 469 -11.90 13.95 14.44
N ALA A 470 -11.92 13.03 15.41
CA ALA A 470 -10.82 12.91 16.38
C ALA A 470 -9.52 12.33 15.76
N ILE A 471 -9.64 11.49 14.73
CA ILE A 471 -8.51 10.93 13.98
C ILE A 471 -7.81 12.04 13.20
N GLN A 472 -8.56 12.94 12.56
CA GLN A 472 -7.99 14.11 11.88
C GLN A 472 -7.49 15.19 12.84
N ALA A 473 -8.07 15.32 14.03
CA ALA A 473 -7.62 16.25 15.05
C ALA A 473 -6.28 15.82 15.68
N ALA A 474 -6.09 14.52 15.93
CA ALA A 474 -4.94 13.98 16.66
C ALA A 474 -3.55 14.38 16.11
N PRO A 475 -3.29 14.44 14.79
CA PRO A 475 -2.03 14.94 14.22
C PRO A 475 -1.66 16.38 14.59
N SER A 476 -2.61 17.18 15.10
CA SER A 476 -2.34 18.54 15.56
C SER A 476 -1.48 18.56 16.83
N PHE A 477 -1.41 17.43 17.55
CA PHE A 477 -0.64 17.28 18.76
C PHE A 477 0.67 16.52 18.49
N ALA A 478 1.81 17.14 18.80
CA ALA A 478 3.12 16.51 18.57
C ALA A 478 3.31 15.18 19.32
N SER A 479 2.59 14.97 20.43
CA SER A 479 2.59 13.72 21.19
C SER A 479 1.99 12.54 20.43
N SER A 480 1.29 12.77 19.32
CA SER A 480 0.87 11.73 18.36
C SER A 480 2.05 11.13 17.60
N PHE A 481 3.21 11.80 17.60
CA PHE A 481 4.39 11.45 16.81
C PHE A 481 5.65 11.26 17.68
N PRO A 482 5.62 10.39 18.70
CA PRO A 482 6.68 10.27 19.69
C PRO A 482 8.07 9.95 19.10
N THR A 483 8.11 9.09 18.09
CA THR A 483 9.34 8.66 17.42
C THR A 483 9.77 9.63 16.33
N VAL A 484 8.81 10.19 15.58
CA VAL A 484 9.08 11.04 14.41
C VAL A 484 9.50 12.44 14.84
N LEU A 485 8.83 13.00 15.86
CA LEU A 485 9.12 14.32 16.40
C LEU A 485 9.97 14.26 17.69
N GLY A 486 10.30 13.07 18.19
CA GLY A 486 11.19 12.89 19.34
C GLY A 486 10.62 13.38 20.67
N THR A 487 9.29 13.43 20.83
CA THR A 487 8.63 14.07 21.98
C THR A 487 8.71 13.29 23.30
N VAL A 488 9.28 12.08 23.30
CA VAL A 488 9.33 11.21 24.49
C VAL A 488 10.52 11.51 25.40
N GLN A 489 11.53 12.23 24.91
CA GLN A 489 12.85 12.20 25.55
C GLN A 489 13.20 13.41 26.43
N ASN A 490 12.49 14.55 26.37
CA ASN A 490 12.72 15.71 27.26
C ASN A 490 11.58 16.74 27.16
N GLU A 491 11.09 17.25 28.29
CA GLU A 491 10.10 18.35 28.33
C GLU A 491 10.60 19.63 27.64
N GLU A 492 11.92 19.87 27.66
CA GLU A 492 12.56 21.00 26.96
C GLU A 492 12.54 20.87 25.42
N ASN A 493 12.22 19.70 24.89
CA ASN A 493 12.19 19.40 23.46
C ASN A 493 10.78 19.34 22.84
N LEU A 494 9.75 19.67 23.62
CA LEU A 494 8.36 19.64 23.15
C LEU A 494 8.12 20.68 22.05
N PHE A 495 7.33 20.31 21.04
CA PHE A 495 6.85 21.27 20.05
C PHE A 495 5.83 22.20 20.70
N ALA A 496 6.07 23.50 20.59
CA ALA A 496 5.25 24.55 21.18
C ALA A 496 4.04 24.93 20.31
N GLY A 497 4.00 24.48 19.06
CA GLY A 497 2.90 24.76 18.15
C GLY A 497 2.87 23.84 16.93
N CYS A 498 1.71 23.79 16.29
CA CYS A 498 1.45 23.14 15.01
C CYS A 498 0.87 24.17 14.06
N LEU A 499 1.41 24.28 12.85
CA LEU A 499 0.86 25.12 11.78
C LEU A 499 0.20 24.21 10.73
N ILE A 500 -1.06 24.49 10.42
CA ILE A 500 -1.89 23.63 9.55
C ILE A 500 -2.32 24.40 8.29
N PRO A 501 -1.58 24.31 7.18
CA PRO A 501 -1.99 24.89 5.91
C PRO A 501 -3.06 24.00 5.26
N CYS A 502 -4.25 24.55 5.09
CA CYS A 502 -5.37 23.86 4.48
C CYS A 502 -6.26 24.83 3.69
N ALA A 503 -7.10 24.28 2.81
CA ALA A 503 -8.21 25.03 2.24
C ALA A 503 -9.30 25.23 3.30
N ILE A 504 -10.10 26.28 3.15
CA ILE A 504 -10.96 26.77 4.24
C ILE A 504 -12.12 25.83 4.59
N ASP A 505 -12.50 24.95 3.67
CA ASP A 505 -13.46 23.86 3.88
C ASP A 505 -13.00 22.87 4.97
N GLN A 506 -11.69 22.76 5.21
CA GLN A 506 -11.13 21.89 6.24
C GLN A 506 -11.13 22.52 7.65
N VAL A 507 -11.44 23.81 7.79
CA VAL A 507 -11.44 24.52 9.08
C VAL A 507 -12.45 23.92 10.07
N PHE A 508 -13.54 23.31 9.59
CA PHE A 508 -14.52 22.62 10.44
C PHE A 508 -13.89 21.46 11.23
N LEU A 509 -13.01 20.68 10.60
CA LEU A 509 -12.34 19.53 11.21
C LEU A 509 -11.34 19.96 12.28
N LEU A 510 -10.76 21.15 12.11
CA LEU A 510 -9.80 21.73 13.04
C LEU A 510 -10.44 22.58 14.14
N SER A 511 -11.71 22.96 14.01
CA SER A 511 -12.45 23.70 15.05
C SER A 511 -12.62 22.89 16.35
N LEU A 512 -12.47 21.56 16.27
CA LEU A 512 -12.41 20.67 17.43
C LEU A 512 -11.10 20.78 18.22
N ASN A 513 -10.03 21.32 17.63
CA ASN A 513 -8.71 21.49 18.28
C ASN A 513 -8.61 22.74 19.16
N CYS A 514 -9.65 23.58 19.22
CA CYS A 514 -9.66 24.78 20.06
C CYS A 514 -9.88 24.49 21.57
N TRP A 515 -9.65 23.25 22.02
CA TRP A 515 -9.92 22.78 23.39
C TRP A 515 -8.71 22.14 24.06
#